data_AF-A0A2R7QQC9-F1
#
_entry.id   AF-A0A2R7QQC9-F1
#
_cell.length_a   1.000
_cell.length_b   1.000
_cell.length_c   1.000
_cell.angle_alpha   90.00
_cell.angle_beta   90.00
_cell.angle_gamma   90.00
#
_symmetry.space_group_name_H-M   'P 1'
#
loop_
_entity.id
_entity.type
_entity.pdbx_description
1 polymer ?
#
loop_
_entity_poly.entity_id
_entity_poly.type
_entity_poly.pdbx_seq_one_letter_code
_entity_poly.pdbx_strand_id
1 'polypeptide(L)' 'VNRYALIYRTNTAKRPETRAARIASFVEMLARGETLYPQKRKPAADH' A
#
# COMPACT_ATOMS: atom_id res chain seq x y z
N VAL A 1 -2.83 -2.02 -6.81
CA VAL A 1 -1.91 -1.62 -5.70
C VAL A 1 -0.47 -1.63 -6.20
N ASN A 2 0.36 -0.63 -5.89
CA ASN A 2 1.80 -0.69 -6.16
C ASN A 2 2.53 -1.34 -4.97
N ARG A 3 3.01 -2.58 -5.16
CA ARG A 3 3.71 -3.35 -4.11
C ARG A 3 5.03 -2.71 -3.69
N TYR A 4 5.80 -2.15 -4.63
CA TYR A 4 7.09 -1.51 -4.34
C TYR A 4 6.92 -0.31 -3.42
N ALA A 5 5.86 0.50 -3.63
CA ALA A 5 5.54 1.64 -2.78
C ALA A 5 5.25 1.23 -1.32
N LEU A 6 4.50 0.14 -1.11
CA LEU A 6 4.19 -0.39 0.22
C LEU A 6 5.45 -0.87 0.94
N ILE A 7 6.29 -1.66 0.25
CA ILE A 7 7.55 -2.18 0.78
C ILE A 7 8.46 -1.02 1.16
N TYR A 8 8.65 -0.05 0.26
CA TYR A 8 9.51 1.10 0.51
C TYR A 8 9.04 1.94 1.72
N ARG A 9 7.75 2.27 1.80
CA ARG A 9 7.22 3.07 2.92
C ARG A 9 7.25 2.34 4.26
N THR A 10 7.15 1.01 4.24
CA THR A 10 7.26 0.19 5.45
C THR A 10 8.72 0.12 5.91
N ASN A 11 9.65 -0.14 4.98
CA ASN A 11 11.08 -0.30 5.29
C ASN A 11 11.80 1.02 5.62
N THR A 12 11.35 2.15 5.06
CA THR A 12 11.93 3.47 5.38
C THR A 12 11.52 3.99 6.77
N ALA A 13 10.54 3.37 7.43
CA ALA A 13 10.15 3.73 8.78
C ALA A 13 11.21 3.22 9.78
N LYS A 14 12.01 4.16 10.33
CA LYS A 14 13.08 3.83 11.28
C LYS A 14 12.56 3.30 12.63
N ARG A 15 11.40 3.78 13.07
CA ARG A 15 10.79 3.40 14.34
C ARG A 15 9.80 2.24 14.16
N PRO A 16 9.83 1.20 15.00
CA PRO A 16 8.94 0.05 14.87
C PRO A 16 7.46 0.43 15.06
N GLU A 17 7.15 1.40 15.91
CA GLU A 17 5.79 1.89 16.15
C GLU A 17 5.23 2.56 14.88
N THR A 18 6.04 3.38 14.21
CA THR A 18 5.68 4.00 12.94
C THR A 18 5.48 2.97 11.84
N ARG A 19 6.29 1.91 11.84
CA ARG A 19 6.13 0.79 10.90
C ARG A 19 4.80 0.09 11.12
N ALA A 20 4.45 -0.24 12.36
CA ALA A 20 3.19 -0.87 12.71
C ALA A 20 1.98 -0.01 12.32
N ALA A 21 2.01 1.29 12.65
CA ALA A 21 0.95 2.23 12.29
C ALA A 21 0.74 2.31 10.76
N ARG A 22 1.83 2.40 9.98
CA ARG A 22 1.75 2.40 8.51
C ARG A 22 1.13 1.12 7.96
N ILE A 23 1.53 -0.04 8.47
CA ILE A 23 0.98 -1.32 8.04
C ILE A 23 -0.53 -1.37 8.31
N ALA A 24 -0.98 -0.96 9.50
CA ALA A 24 -2.40 -0.92 9.85
C ALA A 24 -3.19 -0.02 8.88
N SER A 25 -2.74 1.22 8.67
CA SER A 25 -3.39 2.14 7.73
C SER A 25 -3.40 1.62 6.29
N PHE A 26 -2.34 0.93 5.85
CA PHE A 26 -2.30 0.33 4.52
C PHE A 26 -3.30 -0.83 4.41
N VAL A 27 -3.42 -1.69 5.42
CA VAL A 27 -4.38 -2.79 5.43
C VAL A 27 -5.81 -2.25 5.38
N GLU A 28 -6.16 -1.24 6.18
CA GLU A 28 -7.48 -0.61 6.16
C GLU A 28 -7.80 0.04 4.81
N MET A 29 -6.85 0.75 4.21
CA MET A 29 -6.99 1.34 2.88
C MET A 29 -7.23 0.24 1.82
N LEU A 30 -6.44 -0.84 1.86
CA LEU A 30 -6.57 -1.95 0.92
C LEU A 30 -7.88 -2.73 1.09
N ALA A 31 -8.36 -2.91 2.33
CA ALA A 31 -9.65 -3.51 2.61
C ALA A 31 -10.81 -2.69 2.02
N ARG A 32 -10.64 -1.36 1.92
CA ARG A 32 -11.59 -0.45 1.26
C ARG A 32 -11.42 -0.37 -0.27
N GLY A 33 -10.49 -1.15 -0.85
CA GLY A 33 -10.19 -1.11 -2.29
C GLY A 33 -9.43 0.13 -2.74
N GLU A 34 -8.99 0.97 -1.79
CA GLU A 34 -8.22 2.18 -2.06
C GLU A 34 -6.75 1.85 -2.32
N THR A 35 -6.05 2.73 -3.06
CA THR A 35 -4.62 2.55 -3.33
C THR A 35 -3.86 3.86 -3.17
N LEU A 36 -2.70 3.79 -2.52
CA LEU A 36 -1.85 4.95 -2.21
C LEU A 36 -1.22 5.62 -3.43
N TYR A 37 -1.19 4.94 -4.56
CA TYR A 37 -0.82 5.48 -5.85
C TYR A 37 -1.79 4.92 -6.89
N PRO A 38 -2.44 5.76 -7.70
CA PRO A 38 -3.22 5.26 -8.81
C PRO A 38 -2.32 4.40 -9.70
N GLN A 39 -2.70 3.13 -9.86
CA GLN A 39 -2.02 2.25 -10.81
C GLN A 39 -2.24 2.84 -12.20
N LYS A 40 -1.16 3.28 -12.88
CA LYS A 40 -1.22 3.86 -14.24
C LYS A 40 -1.76 2.86 -15.28
N ARG A 41 -1.94 1.59 -14.91
CA ARG A 41 -2.62 0.58 -15.70
C ARG A 41 -3.51 -0.25 -14.77
N LYS A 42 -4.84 -0.06 -14.88
CA LYS A 42 -5.74 -1.17 -14.57
C LYS A 42 -5.46 -2.22 -15.66
N PRO A 43 -5.10 -3.47 -15.35
CA PRO A 43 -5.32 -4.52 -16.34
C PRO A 43 -6.81 -4.45 -16.69
N ALA A 44 -7.12 -4.40 -17.99
CA ALA A 44 -8.50 -4.53 -18.44
C ALA A 44 -9.04 -5.79 -17.79
N ALA A 45 -10.18 -5.66 -17.13
CA ALA A 45 -10.85 -6.79 -16.50
C ALA A 45 -11.51 -7.59 -17.63
N ASP A 46 -10.73 -8.38 -18.37
CA ASP A 46 -11.23 -9.28 -19.42
C ASP A 46 -10.34 -10.53 -19.51
N HIS A 47 -10.63 -11.53 -18.69
CA HIS A 47 -11.17 -12.85 -19.07
C HIS A 47 -11.17 -13.81 -17.87
#